data_AF-A0A3R9QCI0-F1
#
_entry.id   AF-A0A3R9QCI0-F1
#
_cell.length_a   1.000
_cell.length_b   1.000
_cell.length_c   1.000
_cell.angle_alpha   90.00
_cell.angle_beta   90.00
_cell.angle_gamma   90.00
#
_symmetry.space_group_name_H-M   'P 1'
#
loop_
_entity.id
_entity.type
_entity.pdbx_description
1 polymer ?
#
loop_
_entity_poly.entity_id
_entity_poly.type
_entity_poly.pdbx_seq_one_letter_code
_entity_poly.pdbx_strand_id
1 'polypeptide(L)'
;MKRFYSMDELRDAMILDSEGLIYGYVEDLRIEDEKVSLAAYTVFRVNEPAIDVEKLRSQLAKRVSLKGNEPLEVLVSIARRENIDVPYKITEKEVRWIKGFVPLEEVRLIDAKRISVDDMDTTLRVILLSKPREALFRGMSVQSSSPTYRTEQVLNKLVLSTSRGILGICKEIVVGPGALGFRVYRVKSMRKVVNWIAFTAHVKRLGLRDAYEKLVEFRDPYKYSKLDLSTAGEVEKILGDSKILDTMRSFIEAEAASTEFEDVPYSDILKVGEVVITK
;
A
#
# COMPACT_ATOMS: atom_id res chain seq x y z
N MET A 1 -21.88 7.92 -20.72
CA MET A 1 -22.58 8.60 -19.60
C MET A 1 -21.50 9.07 -18.63
N LYS A 2 -21.48 10.36 -18.22
CA LYS A 2 -20.43 10.90 -17.34
C LYS A 2 -20.72 10.46 -15.90
N ARG A 3 -19.78 9.77 -15.24
CA ARG A 3 -19.91 9.36 -13.85
C ARG A 3 -19.63 10.56 -12.94
N PHE A 4 -20.45 10.72 -11.90
CA PHE A 4 -20.23 11.69 -10.82
C PHE A 4 -19.72 10.95 -9.58
N TYR A 5 -19.01 11.67 -8.71
CA TYR A 5 -18.35 11.13 -7.52
C TYR A 5 -18.75 11.96 -6.30
N SER A 6 -18.96 11.31 -5.16
CA SER A 6 -19.20 11.98 -3.87
C SER A 6 -17.89 12.40 -3.21
N MET A 7 -17.97 13.28 -2.19
CA MET A 7 -16.77 13.64 -1.42
C MET A 7 -16.17 12.48 -0.64
N ASP A 8 -16.97 11.51 -0.22
CA ASP A 8 -16.46 10.30 0.43
C ASP A 8 -15.67 9.42 -0.55
N GLU A 9 -16.06 9.43 -1.83
CA GLU A 9 -15.31 8.76 -2.90
C GLU A 9 -14.03 9.52 -3.29
N LEU A 10 -14.02 10.85 -3.17
CA LEU A 10 -12.90 11.69 -3.57
C LEU A 10 -11.88 11.95 -2.46
N ARG A 11 -12.27 11.86 -1.18
CA ARG A 11 -11.37 12.12 -0.06
C ARG A 11 -10.14 11.21 -0.11
N ASP A 12 -8.98 11.84 0.14
CA ASP A 12 -7.65 11.25 0.06
C ASP A 12 -7.31 10.65 -1.33
N ALA A 13 -8.07 10.98 -2.39
CA ALA A 13 -7.75 10.57 -3.75
C ALA A 13 -6.45 11.25 -4.21
N MET A 14 -5.60 10.47 -4.90
CA MET A 14 -4.30 10.92 -5.38
C MET A 14 -4.47 11.84 -6.60
N ILE A 15 -4.01 13.07 -6.49
CA ILE A 15 -4.06 14.06 -7.57
C ILE A 15 -2.75 13.97 -8.35
N LEU A 16 -2.87 13.64 -9.63
CA LEU A 16 -1.76 13.39 -10.55
C LEU A 16 -1.79 14.41 -11.67
N ASP A 17 -0.65 15.03 -11.94
CA ASP A 17 -0.54 15.97 -13.05
C ASP A 17 -0.38 15.27 -14.40
N SER A 18 -0.40 16.04 -15.49
CA SER A 18 -0.30 15.49 -16.85
C SER A 18 1.06 14.87 -17.18
N GLU A 19 2.09 15.04 -16.34
CA GLU A 19 3.43 14.42 -16.49
C GLU A 19 3.56 13.14 -15.65
N GLY A 20 2.52 12.74 -14.91
CA GLY A 20 2.55 11.56 -14.06
C GLY A 20 3.24 11.80 -12.71
N LEU A 21 3.19 13.03 -12.19
CA LEU A 21 3.71 13.40 -10.88
C LEU A 21 2.57 13.62 -9.87
N ILE A 22 2.79 13.25 -8.62
CA ILE A 22 1.82 13.47 -7.54
C ILE A 22 1.86 14.94 -7.11
N TYR A 23 0.76 15.65 -7.39
CA TYR A 23 0.57 17.01 -6.90
C TYR A 23 0.22 17.03 -5.42
N GLY A 24 -0.61 16.07 -4.97
CA GLY A 24 -1.09 15.94 -3.60
C GLY A 24 -2.29 14.99 -3.50
N TYR A 25 -3.11 15.18 -2.47
CA TYR A 25 -4.31 14.39 -2.20
C TYR A 25 -5.50 15.32 -1.98
N VAL A 26 -6.72 14.84 -2.24
CA VAL A 26 -7.94 15.64 -2.02
C VAL A 26 -8.28 15.73 -0.53
N GLU A 27 -8.39 16.95 0.00
CA GLU A 27 -8.91 17.20 1.35
C GLU A 27 -10.42 17.46 1.29
N ASP A 28 -10.85 18.43 0.48
CA ASP A 28 -12.23 18.90 0.39
C ASP A 28 -12.56 19.58 -0.95
N LEU A 29 -13.80 19.99 -1.15
CA LEU A 29 -14.23 20.89 -2.22
C LEU A 29 -14.38 22.33 -1.70
N ARG A 30 -13.96 23.30 -2.52
CA ARG A 30 -14.18 24.73 -2.29
C ARG A 30 -15.06 25.27 -3.40
N ILE A 31 -16.11 25.98 -3.02
CA ILE A 31 -17.07 26.61 -3.94
C ILE A 31 -17.03 28.11 -3.67
N GLU A 32 -16.57 28.89 -4.64
CA GLU A 32 -16.52 30.35 -4.58
C GLU A 32 -16.95 30.93 -5.91
N ASP A 33 -17.86 31.91 -5.91
CA ASP A 33 -18.32 32.64 -7.11
C ASP A 33 -18.65 31.71 -8.30
N GLU A 34 -19.43 30.65 -8.03
CA GLU A 34 -19.83 29.60 -8.98
C GLU A 34 -18.68 28.70 -9.51
N LYS A 35 -17.44 28.92 -9.06
CA LYS A 35 -16.29 28.08 -9.40
C LYS A 35 -16.06 27.02 -8.33
N VAL A 36 -16.02 25.78 -8.78
CA VAL A 36 -15.76 24.62 -7.91
C VAL A 36 -14.31 24.16 -8.10
N SER A 37 -13.59 24.03 -6.99
CA SER A 37 -12.20 23.58 -6.96
C SER A 37 -11.98 22.49 -5.90
N LEU A 38 -11.08 21.55 -6.17
CA LEU A 38 -10.58 20.58 -5.19
C LEU A 38 -9.48 21.23 -4.36
N ALA A 39 -9.59 21.16 -3.04
CA ALA A 39 -8.51 21.51 -2.12
C ALA A 39 -7.51 20.35 -2.08
N ALA A 40 -6.29 20.59 -2.58
CA ALA A 40 -5.22 19.60 -2.57
C ALA A 40 -4.33 19.81 -1.35
N TYR A 41 -4.12 18.76 -0.56
CA TYR A 41 -3.18 18.76 0.55
C TYR A 41 -1.95 17.90 0.25
N THR A 42 -0.87 18.17 0.97
CA THR A 42 0.31 17.31 1.05
C THR A 42 0.67 17.08 2.52
N VAL A 43 1.43 16.01 2.80
CA VAL A 43 1.83 15.64 4.14
C VAL A 43 3.30 15.98 4.33
N PHE A 44 3.61 16.77 5.36
CA PHE A 44 4.97 17.06 5.77
C PHE A 44 5.27 16.39 7.11
N ARG A 45 6.49 15.87 7.26
CA ARG A 45 7.03 15.44 8.55
C ARG A 45 7.75 16.62 9.18
N VAL A 46 7.21 17.09 10.30
CA VAL A 46 7.79 18.19 11.06
C VAL A 46 8.36 17.64 12.36
N ASN A 47 9.57 18.05 12.69
CA ASN A 47 10.19 17.78 13.98
C ASN A 47 9.64 18.78 15.01
N GLU A 48 8.79 18.33 15.91
CA GLU A 48 8.27 19.14 17.02
C GLU A 48 8.84 18.67 18.35
N PRO A 49 9.21 19.59 19.26
CA PRO A 49 9.55 19.23 20.63
C PRO A 49 8.29 18.75 21.36
N ALA A 50 8.19 17.46 21.61
CA ALA A 50 7.13 16.85 22.40
C ALA A 50 7.64 16.48 23.79
N ILE A 51 6.74 16.43 24.78
CA ILE A 51 7.12 16.06 26.14
C ILE A 51 7.54 14.58 26.16
N ASP A 52 8.70 14.30 26.73
CA ASP A 52 9.17 12.95 26.96
C ASP A 52 8.44 12.35 28.17
N VAL A 53 7.28 11.77 27.91
CA VAL A 53 6.37 11.24 28.94
C VAL A 53 7.04 10.16 29.79
N GLU A 54 7.85 9.28 29.18
CA GLU A 54 8.54 8.21 29.90
C GLU A 54 9.58 8.78 30.86
N LYS A 55 10.41 9.72 30.37
CA LYS A 55 11.42 10.38 31.19
C LYS A 55 10.78 11.22 32.29
N LEU A 56 9.72 11.96 31.99
CA LEU A 56 8.95 12.74 32.95
C LEU A 56 8.37 11.85 34.05
N ARG A 57 7.73 10.72 33.69
CA ARG A 57 7.23 9.73 34.67
C ARG A 57 8.35 9.19 35.54
N SER A 58 9.51 8.86 34.96
CA SER A 58 10.66 8.35 35.72
C SER A 58 11.23 9.36 36.71
N GLN A 59 11.21 10.65 36.37
CA GLN A 59 11.68 11.73 37.26
C GLN A 59 10.67 12.00 38.38
N LEU A 60 9.38 11.97 38.06
CA LEU A 60 8.29 12.15 39.03
C LEU A 60 8.21 10.99 40.01
N ALA A 61 8.33 9.74 39.54
CA ALA A 61 8.27 8.54 40.38
C ALA A 61 9.37 8.50 41.46
N LYS A 62 10.49 9.21 41.27
CA LYS A 62 11.56 9.32 42.26
C LYS A 62 11.22 10.24 43.44
N ARG A 63 10.22 11.11 43.30
CA ARG A 63 9.86 12.12 44.30
C ARG A 63 8.42 12.01 44.79
N VAL A 64 7.53 11.48 43.96
CA VAL A 64 6.08 11.39 44.24
C VAL A 64 5.59 9.99 43.89
N SER A 65 4.68 9.47 44.72
CA SER A 65 3.99 8.20 44.42
C SER A 65 2.98 8.42 43.29
N LEU A 66 3.23 7.78 42.15
CA LEU A 66 2.34 7.75 40.99
C LEU A 66 1.58 6.42 40.95
N LYS A 67 0.31 6.46 40.54
CA LYS A 67 -0.57 5.32 40.24
C LYS A 67 -0.24 4.67 38.90
N GLY A 68 0.51 5.34 38.02
CA GLY A 68 1.06 4.79 36.78
C GLY A 68 0.22 5.03 35.54
N ASN A 69 -1.04 5.47 35.67
CA ASN A 69 -1.95 5.74 34.54
C ASN A 69 -2.34 7.23 34.39
N GLU A 70 -1.66 8.13 35.09
CA GLU A 70 -2.02 9.54 35.10
C GLU A 70 -1.98 10.15 33.69
N PRO A 71 -2.96 10.98 33.30
CA PRO A 71 -2.90 11.76 32.06
C PRO A 71 -1.68 12.69 32.00
N LEU A 72 -1.26 13.07 30.79
CA LEU A 72 -0.09 13.92 30.58
C LEU A 72 -0.22 15.27 31.30
N GLU A 73 -1.41 15.87 31.27
CA GLU A 73 -1.71 17.15 31.89
C GLU A 73 -1.52 17.10 33.41
N VAL A 74 -1.87 15.97 34.03
CA VAL A 74 -1.68 15.73 35.46
C VAL A 74 -0.20 15.58 35.80
N LEU A 75 0.56 14.82 35.00
CA LEU A 75 2.00 14.68 35.19
C LEU A 75 2.74 16.02 35.08
N VAL A 76 2.39 16.83 34.08
CA VAL A 76 2.96 18.18 33.89
C VAL A 76 2.61 19.08 35.08
N SER A 77 1.39 18.99 35.59
CA SER A 77 0.95 19.76 36.76
C SER A 77 1.70 19.36 38.04
N ILE A 78 1.93 18.06 38.26
CA ILE A 78 2.75 17.56 39.37
C ILE A 78 4.19 18.06 39.20
N ALA A 79 4.77 17.96 38.00
CA ALA A 79 6.13 18.42 37.74
C ALA A 79 6.33 19.90 38.05
N ARG A 80 5.38 20.76 37.66
CA ARG A 80 5.41 22.19 37.99
C ARG A 80 5.31 22.45 39.50
N ARG A 81 4.43 21.72 40.20
CA ARG A 81 4.28 21.84 41.66
C ARG A 81 5.55 21.39 42.40
N GLU A 82 6.19 20.33 41.93
CA GLU A 82 7.42 19.77 42.51
C GLU A 82 8.70 20.45 41.99
N ASN A 83 8.55 21.52 41.19
CA ASN A 83 9.64 22.26 40.56
C ASN A 83 10.63 21.36 39.79
N ILE A 84 10.09 20.35 39.09
CA ILE A 84 10.84 19.45 38.19
C ILE A 84 10.74 20.01 36.77
N ASP A 85 11.88 20.13 36.11
CA ASP A 85 11.94 20.53 34.70
C ASP A 85 11.29 19.45 33.81
N VAL A 86 10.45 19.89 32.87
CA VAL A 86 9.70 18.98 32.00
C VAL A 86 10.61 18.57 30.84
N PRO A 87 11.00 17.29 30.73
CA PRO A 87 11.87 16.85 29.66
C PRO A 87 11.13 16.84 28.32
N TYR A 88 11.81 17.30 27.28
CA TYR A 88 11.33 17.27 25.89
C TYR A 88 12.19 16.33 25.04
N LYS A 89 11.57 15.71 24.04
CA LYS A 89 12.20 14.96 22.96
C LYS A 89 11.69 15.47 21.62
N ILE A 90 12.55 15.46 20.61
CA ILE A 90 12.11 15.75 19.24
C ILE A 90 11.29 14.56 18.76
N THR A 91 10.05 14.79 18.34
CA THR A 91 9.21 13.80 17.69
C THR A 91 8.89 14.23 16.27
N GLU A 92 8.84 13.28 15.35
CA GLU A 92 8.28 13.52 14.03
C GLU A 92 6.75 13.50 14.13
N LYS A 93 6.11 14.53 13.57
CA LYS A 93 4.66 14.62 13.43
C LYS A 93 4.31 14.87 11.97
N GLU A 94 3.36 14.11 11.45
CA GLU A 94 2.81 14.33 10.12
C GLU A 94 1.74 15.42 10.16
N VAL A 95 1.94 16.48 9.37
CA VAL A 95 1.03 17.62 9.27
C VAL A 95 0.50 17.70 7.85
N ARG A 96 -0.83 17.75 7.70
CA ARG A 96 -1.50 18.01 6.42
C ARG A 96 -1.49 19.51 6.15
N TRP A 97 -0.98 19.90 4.99
CA TRP A 97 -0.92 21.30 4.54
C TRP A 97 -1.63 21.44 3.20
N ILE A 98 -2.57 22.38 3.10
CA ILE A 98 -3.23 22.71 1.83
C ILE A 98 -2.20 23.36 0.89
N LYS A 99 -1.84 22.64 -0.16
CA LYS A 99 -0.88 23.06 -1.18
C LYS A 99 -1.50 24.02 -2.19
N GLY A 100 -2.78 23.84 -2.53
CA GLY A 100 -3.48 24.70 -3.46
C GLY A 100 -4.85 24.18 -3.86
N PHE A 101 -5.52 24.96 -4.72
CA PHE A 101 -6.85 24.64 -5.24
C PHE A 101 -6.77 24.28 -6.72
N VAL A 102 -7.40 23.17 -7.10
CA VAL A 102 -7.43 22.63 -8.46
C VAL A 102 -8.85 22.80 -9.03
N PRO A 103 -9.05 23.65 -10.04
CA PRO A 103 -10.36 23.81 -10.67
C PRO A 103 -10.84 22.49 -11.28
N LEU A 104 -12.13 22.19 -11.17
CA LEU A 104 -12.71 20.97 -11.76
C LEU A 104 -12.55 20.91 -13.29
N GLU A 105 -12.44 22.06 -13.95
CA GLU A 105 -12.16 22.18 -15.39
C GLU A 105 -10.82 21.57 -15.79
N GLU A 106 -9.85 21.55 -14.87
CA GLU A 106 -8.54 20.96 -15.13
C GLU A 106 -8.53 19.45 -14.93
N VAL A 107 -9.56 18.88 -14.28
CA VAL A 107 -9.69 17.45 -14.05
C VAL A 107 -10.04 16.77 -15.37
N ARG A 108 -9.09 15.99 -15.89
CA ARG A 108 -9.28 15.20 -17.10
C ARG A 108 -10.09 13.94 -16.82
N LEU A 109 -9.76 13.25 -15.73
CA LEU A 109 -10.36 11.96 -15.38
C LEU A 109 -10.31 11.73 -13.88
N ILE A 110 -11.35 11.11 -13.36
CA ILE A 110 -11.42 10.57 -11.99
C ILE A 110 -11.68 9.08 -12.14
N ASP A 111 -10.95 8.25 -11.41
CA ASP A 111 -11.19 6.81 -11.37
C ASP A 111 -10.88 6.23 -10.00
N ALA A 112 -11.61 5.17 -9.66
CA ALA A 112 -11.45 4.45 -8.40
C ALA A 112 -11.58 2.95 -8.67
N LYS A 113 -10.52 2.20 -8.38
CA LYS A 113 -10.47 0.74 -8.59
C LYS A 113 -9.78 0.05 -7.43
N ARG A 114 -10.26 -1.16 -7.12
CA ARG A 114 -9.59 -2.07 -6.21
C ARG A 114 -8.47 -2.78 -6.95
N ILE A 115 -7.28 -2.79 -6.37
CA ILE A 115 -6.10 -3.50 -6.87
C ILE A 115 -5.64 -4.45 -5.77
N SER A 116 -5.35 -5.69 -6.17
CA SER A 116 -4.90 -6.76 -5.28
C SER A 116 -3.63 -7.41 -5.84
N VAL A 117 -2.44 -6.88 -5.54
CA VAL A 117 -1.16 -7.31 -6.13
C VAL A 117 -0.08 -7.43 -5.04
N ASP A 118 0.65 -8.55 -4.99
CA ASP A 118 1.79 -8.77 -4.07
C ASP A 118 1.47 -8.37 -2.60
N ASP A 119 0.36 -8.89 -2.07
CA ASP A 119 -0.19 -8.61 -0.73
C ASP A 119 -0.78 -7.20 -0.51
N MET A 120 -0.70 -6.29 -1.49
CA MET A 120 -1.46 -5.05 -1.46
C MET A 120 -2.88 -5.28 -1.96
N ASP A 121 -3.87 -5.23 -1.07
CA ASP A 121 -5.30 -5.16 -1.41
C ASP A 121 -5.86 -3.81 -0.97
N THR A 122 -5.96 -2.88 -1.93
CA THR A 122 -6.37 -1.51 -1.65
C THR A 122 -7.27 -0.94 -2.73
N THR A 123 -8.13 0.00 -2.36
CA THR A 123 -8.89 0.80 -3.33
C THR A 123 -8.09 2.05 -3.65
N LEU A 124 -7.51 2.09 -4.85
CA LEU A 124 -6.85 3.29 -5.35
C LEU A 124 -7.89 4.23 -5.95
N ARG A 125 -7.76 5.51 -5.63
CA ARG A 125 -8.56 6.61 -6.15
C ARG A 125 -7.61 7.63 -6.75
N VAL A 126 -7.82 8.00 -8.00
CA VAL A 126 -6.95 8.94 -8.72
C VAL A 126 -7.76 10.04 -9.39
N ILE A 127 -7.17 11.23 -9.43
CA ILE A 127 -7.64 12.38 -10.19
C ILE A 127 -6.50 12.78 -11.12
N LEU A 128 -6.68 12.55 -12.41
CA LEU A 128 -5.72 12.94 -13.44
C LEU A 128 -6.03 14.35 -13.93
N LEU A 129 -5.03 15.23 -13.89
CA LEU A 129 -5.14 16.60 -14.40
C LEU A 129 -4.72 16.68 -15.86
N SER A 130 -5.30 17.65 -16.56
CA SER A 130 -4.93 18.03 -17.92
C SER A 130 -3.67 18.89 -17.98
N LYS A 131 -3.28 19.52 -16.86
CA LYS A 131 -2.13 20.43 -16.77
C LYS A 131 -0.96 19.84 -15.96
N PRO A 132 0.29 20.21 -16.27
CA PRO A 132 1.50 19.71 -15.61
C PRO A 132 1.81 20.50 -14.33
N ARG A 133 0.84 20.63 -13.42
CA ARG A 133 0.94 21.50 -12.24
C ARG A 133 2.14 21.18 -11.35
N GLU A 134 2.39 19.90 -11.11
CA GLU A 134 3.48 19.49 -10.23
C GLU A 134 4.83 19.65 -10.90
N ALA A 135 4.93 19.30 -12.18
CA ALA A 135 6.14 19.53 -12.97
C ALA A 135 6.51 21.02 -12.97
N LEU A 136 5.55 21.92 -13.19
CA LEU A 136 5.77 23.36 -13.14
C LEU A 136 6.19 23.84 -11.74
N PHE A 137 5.55 23.33 -10.69
CA PHE A 137 5.91 23.65 -9.30
C PHE A 137 7.36 23.22 -8.98
N ARG A 138 7.80 22.08 -9.51
CA ARG A 138 9.18 21.57 -9.37
C ARG A 138 10.19 22.21 -10.33
N GLY A 139 9.75 23.11 -11.23
CA GLY A 139 10.61 23.71 -12.25
C GLY A 139 11.09 22.71 -13.31
N MET A 140 10.36 21.61 -13.52
CA MET A 140 10.68 20.58 -14.50
C MET A 140 10.21 21.00 -15.91
N SER A 141 10.99 20.61 -16.93
CA SER A 141 10.60 20.77 -18.32
C SER A 141 9.45 19.81 -18.65
N VAL A 142 8.35 20.35 -19.18
CA VAL A 142 7.21 19.56 -19.69
C VAL A 142 7.66 18.81 -20.93
N GLN A 143 7.53 17.48 -20.94
CA GLN A 143 7.95 16.69 -22.10
C GLN A 143 6.94 16.86 -23.24
N SER A 144 7.40 17.24 -24.44
CA SER A 144 6.52 17.44 -25.60
C SER A 144 6.43 16.21 -26.52
N SER A 145 7.36 15.26 -26.39
CA SER A 145 7.49 14.07 -27.23
C SER A 145 7.39 12.77 -26.44
N SER A 146 7.39 11.63 -27.13
CA SER A 146 7.49 10.30 -26.51
C SER A 146 8.58 10.29 -25.44
N PRO A 147 8.30 9.82 -24.23
CA PRO A 147 9.22 9.93 -23.12
C PRO A 147 10.45 9.08 -23.41
N THR A 148 11.64 9.61 -23.11
CA THR A 148 12.86 8.81 -23.10
C THR A 148 13.04 8.24 -21.70
N TYR A 149 12.88 6.93 -21.55
CA TYR A 149 12.97 6.25 -20.27
C TYR A 149 13.57 4.85 -20.41
N ARG A 150 14.14 4.34 -19.32
CA ARG A 150 14.57 2.95 -19.23
C ARG A 150 13.39 2.07 -18.84
N THR A 151 13.29 0.89 -19.42
CA THR A 151 12.17 -0.05 -19.20
C THR A 151 11.95 -0.38 -17.73
N GLU A 152 13.02 -0.42 -16.93
CA GLU A 152 12.96 -0.69 -15.49
C GLU A 152 12.26 0.43 -14.71
N GLN A 153 12.23 1.66 -15.25
CA GLN A 153 11.55 2.79 -14.62
C GLN A 153 10.02 2.66 -14.66
N VAL A 154 9.47 1.73 -15.42
CA VAL A 154 8.02 1.45 -15.48
C VAL A 154 7.61 0.42 -14.44
N LEU A 155 8.53 -0.47 -14.04
CA LEU A 155 8.26 -1.55 -13.11
C LEU A 155 7.82 -1.03 -11.73
N ASN A 156 6.87 -1.74 -11.13
CA ASN A 156 6.25 -1.45 -9.84
C ASN A 156 5.50 -0.12 -9.75
N LYS A 157 5.29 0.60 -10.86
CA LYS A 157 4.48 1.82 -10.89
C LYS A 157 3.03 1.54 -11.22
N LEU A 158 2.17 2.41 -10.69
CA LEU A 158 0.77 2.52 -11.10
C LEU A 158 0.72 2.99 -12.56
N VAL A 159 -0.04 2.29 -13.39
CA VAL A 159 -0.25 2.62 -14.79
C VAL A 159 -1.68 3.12 -14.98
N LEU A 160 -1.78 4.29 -15.61
CA LEU A 160 -3.04 5.00 -15.85
C LEU A 160 -3.22 5.25 -17.34
N SER A 161 -4.37 4.86 -17.87
CA SER A 161 -4.82 5.27 -19.20
C SER A 161 -5.50 6.63 -19.09
N THR A 162 -5.20 7.52 -20.04
CA THR A 162 -5.86 8.84 -20.07
C THR A 162 -7.36 8.78 -20.36
N SER A 163 -7.86 7.63 -20.81
CA SER A 163 -9.27 7.40 -21.16
C SER A 163 -9.95 6.37 -20.26
N ARG A 164 -9.25 5.31 -19.84
CA ARG A 164 -9.81 4.20 -19.05
C ARG A 164 -9.52 4.26 -17.55
N GLY A 165 -8.72 5.24 -17.13
CA GLY A 165 -8.29 5.41 -15.75
C GLY A 165 -7.27 4.37 -15.32
N ILE A 166 -7.43 3.84 -14.10
CA ILE A 166 -6.47 2.92 -13.48
C ILE A 166 -6.42 1.61 -14.27
N LEU A 167 -5.24 1.26 -14.80
CA LEU A 167 -5.03 -0.03 -15.46
C LEU A 167 -4.50 -1.10 -14.49
N GLY A 168 -3.67 -0.70 -13.51
CA GLY A 168 -3.08 -1.61 -12.52
C GLY A 168 -1.62 -1.25 -12.23
N ILE A 169 -0.86 -2.21 -11.69
CA ILE A 169 0.56 -2.06 -11.38
C ILE A 169 1.40 -2.83 -12.39
N CYS A 170 2.37 -2.19 -13.03
CA CYS A 170 3.29 -2.87 -13.93
C CYS A 170 4.23 -3.79 -13.15
N LYS A 171 4.34 -5.07 -13.52
CA LYS A 171 5.24 -6.02 -12.86
C LYS A 171 6.23 -6.70 -13.79
N GLU A 172 5.95 -6.74 -15.09
CA GLU A 172 6.78 -7.48 -16.04
C GLU A 172 6.98 -6.67 -17.32
N ILE A 173 8.16 -6.81 -17.91
CA ILE A 173 8.43 -6.40 -19.28
C ILE A 173 8.15 -7.62 -20.14
N VAL A 174 7.30 -7.47 -21.15
CA VAL A 174 6.86 -8.57 -22.02
C VAL A 174 7.23 -8.29 -23.46
N VAL A 175 7.46 -9.35 -24.24
CA VAL A 175 7.77 -9.26 -25.66
C VAL A 175 6.69 -9.97 -26.44
N GLY A 176 6.08 -9.26 -27.39
CA GLY A 176 5.18 -9.80 -28.39
C GLY A 176 5.84 -9.80 -29.77
N PRO A 177 5.15 -10.34 -30.80
CA PRO A 177 5.66 -10.32 -32.18
C PRO A 177 5.98 -8.88 -32.63
N GLY A 178 7.27 -8.56 -32.78
CA GLY A 178 7.75 -7.26 -33.26
C GLY A 178 7.60 -6.09 -32.29
N ALA A 179 7.19 -6.32 -31.04
CA ALA A 179 6.90 -5.24 -30.09
C ALA A 179 7.29 -5.57 -28.65
N LEU A 180 7.73 -4.53 -27.93
CA LEU A 180 7.90 -4.55 -26.49
C LEU A 180 6.62 -4.06 -25.80
N GLY A 181 6.29 -4.61 -24.65
CA GLY A 181 5.18 -4.18 -23.82
C GLY A 181 5.45 -4.34 -22.33
N PHE A 182 4.46 -3.96 -21.54
CA PHE A 182 4.47 -4.00 -20.09
C PHE A 182 3.22 -4.72 -19.61
N ARG A 183 3.39 -5.73 -18.75
CA ARG A 183 2.27 -6.42 -18.14
C ARG A 183 1.82 -5.70 -16.87
N VAL A 184 0.58 -5.22 -16.91
CA VAL A 184 -0.03 -4.42 -15.87
C VAL A 184 -1.09 -5.26 -15.15
N TYR A 185 -0.86 -5.54 -13.87
CA TYR A 185 -1.73 -6.38 -13.06
C TYR A 185 -2.75 -5.54 -12.27
N ARG A 186 -4.01 -5.94 -12.33
CA ARG A 186 -5.07 -5.48 -11.41
C ARG A 186 -5.21 -6.41 -10.22
N VAL A 187 -5.15 -7.71 -10.51
CA VAL A 187 -5.14 -8.77 -9.52
C VAL A 187 -3.95 -9.66 -9.81
N LYS A 188 -3.08 -9.82 -8.84
CA LYS A 188 -2.01 -10.81 -8.79
C LYS A 188 -2.04 -11.36 -7.37
N SER A 189 -3.06 -12.17 -7.10
CA SER A 189 -3.21 -12.81 -5.79
C SER A 189 -2.35 -14.07 -5.75
N MET A 190 -1.55 -14.17 -4.70
CA MET A 190 -0.83 -15.39 -4.38
C MET A 190 -1.59 -16.08 -3.24
N ARG A 191 -2.15 -17.27 -3.47
CA ARG A 191 -2.58 -18.12 -2.36
C ARG A 191 -1.35 -18.74 -1.70
N LYS A 192 -1.34 -18.74 -0.37
CA LYS A 192 -0.36 -19.50 0.39
C LYS A 192 -0.84 -20.94 0.45
N VAL A 193 -0.01 -21.86 -0.03
CA VAL A 193 -0.28 -23.30 -0.03
C VAL A 193 0.86 -23.99 0.68
N VAL A 194 0.56 -25.00 1.49
CA VAL A 194 1.59 -25.89 2.03
C VAL A 194 1.97 -26.88 0.93
N ASN A 195 3.25 -27.02 0.64
CA ASN A 195 3.79 -28.12 -0.13
C ASN A 195 3.60 -29.42 0.66
N TRP A 196 2.43 -30.01 0.47
CA TRP A 196 1.91 -31.09 1.29
C TRP A 196 2.72 -32.37 1.14
N ILE A 197 3.19 -32.66 -0.07
CA ILE A 197 4.06 -33.80 -0.33
C ILE A 197 5.43 -33.65 0.34
N ALA A 198 6.03 -32.46 0.28
CA ALA A 198 7.31 -32.21 0.93
C ALA A 198 7.20 -32.24 2.47
N PHE A 199 6.12 -31.66 2.99
CA PHE A 199 5.82 -31.64 4.43
C PHE A 199 5.59 -33.05 4.98
N THR A 200 4.69 -33.85 4.39
CA THR A 200 4.42 -35.23 4.85
C THR A 200 5.67 -36.12 4.73
N ALA A 201 6.46 -35.96 3.65
CA ALA A 201 7.75 -36.65 3.52
C ALA A 201 8.78 -36.22 4.58
N HIS A 202 8.71 -34.98 5.06
CA HIS A 202 9.53 -34.51 6.18
C HIS A 202 9.08 -35.14 7.51
N VAL A 203 7.78 -35.15 7.81
CA VAL A 203 7.23 -35.82 9.01
C VAL A 203 7.62 -37.31 9.05
N LYS A 204 7.55 -37.99 7.90
CA LYS A 204 8.02 -39.39 7.78
C LYS A 204 9.52 -39.54 8.09
N ARG A 205 10.36 -38.61 7.63
CA ARG A 205 11.81 -38.61 7.90
C ARG A 205 12.16 -38.37 9.37
N LEU A 206 11.32 -37.62 10.09
CA LEU A 206 11.45 -37.42 11.54
C LEU A 206 11.07 -38.67 12.37
N GLY A 207 10.61 -39.76 11.73
CA GLY A 207 10.24 -41.00 12.40
C GLY A 207 8.84 -40.97 13.05
N LEU A 208 8.05 -39.93 12.79
CA LEU A 208 6.72 -39.73 13.36
C LEU A 208 5.66 -40.47 12.53
N ARG A 209 5.61 -41.79 12.67
CA ARG A 209 4.73 -42.68 11.86
C ARG A 209 3.24 -42.36 12.05
N ASP A 210 2.78 -42.25 13.29
CA ASP A 210 1.36 -42.00 13.59
C ASP A 210 0.89 -40.64 13.05
N ALA A 211 1.75 -39.62 13.14
CA ALA A 211 1.47 -38.30 12.57
C ALA A 211 1.43 -38.37 11.03
N TYR A 212 2.37 -39.08 10.41
CA TYR A 212 2.39 -39.27 8.96
C TYR A 212 1.14 -39.99 8.46
N GLU A 213 0.72 -41.07 9.11
CA GLU A 213 -0.48 -41.83 8.73
C GLU A 213 -1.74 -40.97 8.80
N LYS A 214 -1.93 -40.23 9.90
CA LYS A 214 -3.04 -39.28 10.06
C LYS A 214 -3.06 -38.19 8.98
N LEU A 215 -1.90 -37.67 8.58
CA LEU A 215 -1.81 -36.66 7.52
C LEU A 215 -2.15 -37.24 6.15
N VAL A 216 -1.68 -38.44 5.84
CA VAL A 216 -1.99 -39.13 4.58
C VAL A 216 -3.47 -39.50 4.49
N GLU A 217 -4.07 -39.94 5.60
CA GLU A 217 -5.52 -40.22 5.69
C GLU A 217 -6.36 -38.97 5.52
N PHE A 218 -5.95 -37.85 6.14
CA PHE A 218 -6.62 -36.57 5.96
C PHE A 218 -6.59 -36.11 4.50
N ARG A 219 -5.41 -36.21 3.86
CA ARG A 219 -5.26 -35.87 2.45
C ARG A 219 -4.07 -36.59 1.84
N ASP A 220 -4.32 -37.42 0.85
CA ASP A 220 -3.28 -38.18 0.15
C ASP A 220 -2.30 -37.21 -0.57
N PRO A 221 -1.00 -37.19 -0.19
CA PRO A 221 -0.01 -36.27 -0.74
C PRO A 221 0.39 -36.56 -2.18
N TYR A 222 0.14 -37.77 -2.68
CA TYR A 222 0.42 -38.11 -4.09
C TYR A 222 -0.72 -37.70 -5.02
N LYS A 223 -1.94 -37.55 -4.49
CA LYS A 223 -3.10 -37.02 -5.22
C LYS A 223 -3.23 -35.51 -5.10
N TYR A 224 -2.91 -34.96 -3.93
CA TYR A 224 -2.97 -33.53 -3.64
C TYR A 224 -1.62 -33.08 -3.09
N SER A 225 -0.70 -32.75 -3.99
CA SER A 225 0.67 -32.33 -3.64
C SER A 225 0.73 -31.00 -2.89
N LYS A 226 -0.34 -30.21 -2.94
CA LYS A 226 -0.47 -28.91 -2.29
C LYS A 226 -1.76 -28.82 -1.49
N LEU A 227 -1.68 -28.13 -0.36
CA LEU A 227 -2.79 -27.92 0.56
C LEU A 227 -3.00 -26.42 0.78
N ASP A 228 -4.24 -25.92 0.68
CA ASP A 228 -4.53 -24.51 0.95
C ASP A 228 -4.28 -24.16 2.43
N LEU A 229 -3.65 -23.02 2.70
CA LEU A 229 -3.37 -22.59 4.07
C LEU A 229 -4.65 -22.41 4.91
N SER A 230 -5.81 -22.18 4.27
CA SER A 230 -7.10 -22.13 4.98
C SER A 230 -7.41 -23.41 5.76
N THR A 231 -6.86 -24.55 5.37
CA THR A 231 -7.06 -25.85 6.01
C THR A 231 -6.05 -26.15 7.13
N ALA A 232 -5.12 -25.23 7.42
CA ALA A 232 -4.10 -25.42 8.45
C ALA A 232 -4.69 -25.68 9.85
N GLY A 233 -5.84 -25.06 10.17
CA GLY A 233 -6.55 -25.29 11.45
C GLY A 233 -7.16 -26.68 11.57
N GLU A 234 -7.42 -27.39 10.47
CA GLU A 234 -7.86 -28.78 10.48
C GLU A 234 -6.67 -29.72 10.69
N VAL A 235 -5.55 -29.44 10.02
CA VAL A 235 -4.27 -30.14 10.22
C VAL A 235 -3.81 -30.06 11.67
N GLU A 236 -3.99 -28.90 12.31
CA GLU A 236 -3.71 -28.70 13.74
C GLU A 236 -4.53 -29.62 14.65
N LYS A 237 -5.83 -29.74 14.39
CA LYS A 237 -6.72 -30.64 15.15
C LYS A 237 -6.34 -32.10 15.01
N ILE A 238 -5.84 -32.51 13.85
CA ILE A 238 -5.48 -33.90 13.55
C ILE A 238 -4.18 -34.30 14.24
N LEU A 239 -3.20 -33.39 14.25
CA LEU A 239 -1.88 -33.66 14.80
C LEU A 239 -1.82 -33.48 16.32
N GLY A 240 -2.55 -32.51 16.88
CA GLY A 240 -2.55 -32.23 18.33
C GLY A 240 -1.20 -31.82 18.92
N ASP A 241 -0.18 -31.63 18.08
CA ASP A 241 1.19 -31.25 18.45
C ASP A 241 1.60 -29.96 17.72
N SER A 242 1.85 -28.91 18.51
CA SER A 242 2.22 -27.59 18.01
C SER A 242 3.60 -27.55 17.34
N LYS A 243 4.52 -28.45 17.68
CA LYS A 243 5.89 -28.45 17.11
C LYS A 243 5.91 -28.89 15.64
N ILE A 244 5.02 -29.80 15.27
CA ILE A 244 4.91 -30.29 13.88
C ILE A 244 4.30 -29.20 12.99
N LEU A 245 3.39 -28.39 13.54
CA LEU A 245 2.79 -27.25 12.84
C LEU A 245 3.77 -26.10 12.62
N ASP A 246 4.65 -25.82 13.58
CA ASP A 246 5.74 -24.86 13.37
C ASP A 246 6.65 -25.30 12.22
N THR A 247 6.87 -26.60 12.10
CA THR A 247 7.65 -27.19 11.00
C THR A 247 6.91 -27.06 9.65
N MET A 248 5.58 -27.14 9.65
CA MET A 248 4.73 -26.95 8.45
C MET A 248 4.91 -25.56 7.83
N ARG A 249 5.17 -24.52 8.63
CA ARG A 249 5.38 -23.15 8.14
C ARG A 249 6.54 -23.05 7.15
N SER A 250 7.58 -23.86 7.32
CA SER A 250 8.74 -23.94 6.43
C SER A 250 8.43 -24.55 5.05
N PHE A 251 7.23 -25.10 4.86
CA PHE A 251 6.75 -25.69 3.61
C PHE A 251 5.65 -24.85 2.95
N ILE A 252 5.38 -23.63 3.43
CA ILE A 252 4.42 -22.73 2.79
C ILE A 252 5.06 -22.11 1.54
N GLU A 253 4.42 -22.34 0.41
CA GLU A 253 4.72 -21.75 -0.89
C GLU A 253 3.64 -20.75 -1.29
N ALA A 254 4.00 -19.79 -2.13
CA ALA A 254 3.05 -18.87 -2.76
C ALA A 254 2.74 -19.36 -4.18
N GLU A 255 1.45 -19.52 -4.50
CA GLU A 255 0.97 -19.92 -5.83
C GLU A 255 -0.04 -18.91 -6.35
N ALA A 256 -0.03 -18.60 -7.65
CA ALA A 256 -1.00 -17.68 -8.24
C ALA A 256 -2.42 -18.24 -8.13
N ALA A 257 -3.34 -17.51 -7.48
CA ALA A 257 -4.73 -17.92 -7.28
C ALA A 257 -5.69 -17.24 -8.27
N SER A 258 -5.49 -15.94 -8.50
CA SER A 258 -6.18 -15.16 -9.52
C SER A 258 -5.24 -14.12 -10.11
N THR A 259 -5.22 -14.07 -11.44
CA THR A 259 -4.39 -13.16 -12.22
C THR A 259 -5.25 -12.44 -13.25
N GLU A 260 -5.49 -11.15 -13.01
CA GLU A 260 -6.07 -10.23 -13.99
C GLU A 260 -4.98 -9.25 -14.40
N PHE A 261 -4.58 -9.30 -15.67
CA PHE A 261 -3.60 -8.40 -16.24
C PHE A 261 -4.03 -7.91 -17.61
N GLU A 262 -3.43 -6.80 -18.02
CA GLU A 262 -3.49 -6.28 -19.37
C GLU A 262 -2.06 -5.95 -19.82
N ASP A 263 -1.73 -6.27 -21.07
CA ASP A 263 -0.44 -5.94 -21.65
C ASP A 263 -0.55 -4.58 -22.36
N VAL A 264 0.32 -3.63 -22.01
CA VAL A 264 0.38 -2.29 -22.58
C VAL A 264 1.58 -2.18 -23.52
N PRO A 265 1.39 -1.84 -24.81
CA PRO A 265 2.50 -1.64 -25.73
C PRO A 265 3.44 -0.50 -25.30
N TYR A 266 4.74 -0.66 -25.54
CA TYR A 266 5.73 0.39 -25.28
C TYR A 266 5.38 1.70 -26.01
N SER A 267 4.84 1.60 -27.23
CA SER A 267 4.39 2.75 -28.06
C SER A 267 3.20 3.52 -27.50
N ASP A 268 2.52 2.99 -26.48
CA ASP A 268 1.34 3.61 -25.87
C ASP A 268 1.68 4.39 -24.59
N ILE A 269 2.93 4.33 -24.14
CA ILE A 269 3.43 5.08 -22.99
C ILE A 269 3.62 6.54 -23.39
N LEU A 270 2.88 7.43 -22.71
CA LEU A 270 2.90 8.87 -22.94
C LEU A 270 3.83 9.59 -21.96
N LYS A 271 3.86 9.15 -20.70
CA LYS A 271 4.69 9.74 -19.64
C LYS A 271 5.16 8.70 -18.64
N VAL A 272 6.35 8.92 -18.08
CA VAL A 272 6.91 8.11 -16.99
C VAL A 272 7.41 9.05 -15.90
N GLY A 273 6.58 9.24 -14.88
CA GLY A 273 6.86 10.03 -13.68
C GLY A 273 6.90 9.13 -12.44
N GLU A 274 6.24 9.56 -11.37
CA GLU A 274 5.96 8.71 -10.20
C GLU A 274 4.91 7.64 -10.56
N VAL A 275 4.00 7.98 -11.47
CA VAL A 275 3.11 7.04 -12.16
C VAL A 275 3.42 7.00 -13.66
N VAL A 276 2.87 6.00 -14.34
CA VAL A 276 3.00 5.84 -15.80
C VAL A 276 1.68 6.21 -16.45
N ILE A 277 1.72 7.10 -17.43
CA ILE A 277 0.53 7.50 -18.20
C ILE A 277 0.60 6.88 -19.59
N THR A 278 -0.50 6.25 -20.00
CA THR A 278 -0.71 5.63 -21.30
C THR A 278 -1.90 6.25 -22.01
N LYS A 279 -2.06 5.98 -23.31
CA LYS A 279 -3.23 6.41 -24.09
C LYS A 279 -4.55 6.02 -23.41
#